data_AF-A0A2V6NMN7-F1
#
_entry.id   AF-A0A2V6NMN7-F1
#
_cell.length_a   1.000
_cell.length_b   1.000
_cell.length_c   1.000
_cell.angle_alpha   90.00
_cell.angle_beta   90.00
_cell.angle_gamma   90.00
#
_symmetry.space_group_name_H-M   'P 1'
#
loop_
_entity.id
_entity.type
_entity.pdbx_description
1 polymer ?
#
loop_
_entity_poly.entity_id
_entity_poly.type
_entity_poly.pdbx_seq_one_letter_code
_entity_poly.pdbx_strand_id
1 'polypeptide(L)'
;MANEKIIAALQVSVDGFIEGPNGELDWSMAEDEETWRDVFEMLESVDTCILGRVMYPEYEQYWLAVLANPGGPPLSEKPATKNEIAYARWANKTPH
;
A
#
# COMPACT_ATOMS: atom_id res chain seq x y z
N MET A 1 29.38 -10.01 1.86
CA MET A 1 28.03 -10.41 1.43
C MET A 1 27.10 -9.30 1.85
N ALA A 2 26.33 -8.72 0.92
CA ALA A 2 25.27 -7.81 1.31
C ALA A 2 24.22 -8.64 2.08
N ASN A 3 23.80 -8.16 3.25
CA ASN A 3 22.80 -8.84 4.05
C ASN A 3 21.44 -8.26 3.66
N GLU A 4 20.67 -9.01 2.88
CA GLU A 4 19.30 -8.64 2.54
C GLU A 4 18.48 -8.54 3.83
N LYS A 5 17.80 -7.40 4.02
CA LYS A 5 16.93 -7.18 5.18
C LYS A 5 15.51 -7.54 4.79
N ILE A 6 14.82 -8.26 5.67
CA ILE A 6 13.38 -8.43 5.58
C ILE A 6 12.73 -7.29 6.37
N ILE A 7 11.87 -6.53 5.70
CA ILE A 7 11.13 -5.41 6.30
C ILE A 7 9.68 -5.83 6.45
N ALA A 8 9.13 -5.70 7.66
CA ALA A 8 7.71 -5.83 7.92
C ALA A 8 7.13 -4.42 8.15
N ALA A 9 6.37 -3.90 7.18
CA ALA A 9 5.75 -2.59 7.25
C ALA A 9 4.23 -2.76 7.34
N LEU A 10 3.65 -2.37 8.48
CA LEU A 10 2.22 -2.50 8.76
C LEU A 10 1.71 -1.24 9.45
N GLN A 11 0.48 -0.82 9.11
CA GLN A 11 -0.31 0.02 9.99
C GLN A 11 -1.05 -0.89 10.97
N VAL A 12 -1.02 -0.54 12.26
CA VAL A 12 -1.59 -1.36 13.33
C VAL A 12 -2.35 -0.45 14.28
N SER A 13 -3.55 -0.87 14.69
CA SER A 13 -4.31 -0.20 15.73
C SER A 13 -3.57 -0.28 17.08
N VAL A 14 -3.92 0.59 18.03
CA VAL A 14 -3.28 0.63 19.37
C VAL A 14 -3.48 -0.69 20.13
N ASP A 15 -4.59 -1.38 19.88
CA ASP A 15 -4.92 -2.69 20.45
C ASP A 15 -4.41 -3.88 19.61
N GLY A 16 -3.65 -3.65 18.53
CA GLY A 16 -2.84 -4.67 17.87
C GLY A 16 -3.47 -5.34 16.64
N PHE A 17 -4.46 -4.72 16.00
CA PHE A 17 -5.14 -5.24 14.81
C PHE A 17 -4.73 -4.51 13.53
N ILE A 18 -4.79 -5.20 12.40
CA ILE A 18 -4.40 -4.67 11.07
C ILE A 18 -5.59 -4.55 10.10
N GLU A 19 -6.76 -5.04 10.49
CA GLU A 19 -8.02 -4.92 9.77
C GLU A 19 -9.19 -4.97 10.77
N GLY A 20 -10.36 -4.48 10.36
CA GLY A 20 -11.59 -4.62 11.13
C GLY A 20 -12.12 -6.07 11.13
N PRO A 21 -13.15 -6.37 11.94
CA PRO A 21 -13.70 -7.73 12.08
C PRO A 21 -14.22 -8.37 10.78
N ASN A 22 -14.51 -7.56 9.75
CA ASN A 22 -14.93 -8.01 8.43
C ASN A 22 -13.94 -7.62 7.32
N GLY A 23 -12.69 -7.30 7.65
CA GLY A 23 -11.65 -6.89 6.69
C GLY A 23 -11.65 -5.39 6.36
N GLU A 24 -12.25 -4.56 7.21
CA GLU A 24 -12.32 -3.11 6.96
C GLU A 24 -10.94 -2.43 7.08
N LEU A 25 -10.62 -1.58 6.10
CA LEU A 25 -9.38 -0.79 6.01
C LEU A 25 -9.65 0.74 5.99
N ASP A 26 -10.90 1.15 6.21
CA ASP A 26 -11.34 2.56 6.19
C ASP A 26 -10.71 3.42 7.30
N TRP A 27 -10.25 2.78 8.37
CA TRP A 27 -9.49 3.40 9.45
C TRP A 27 -7.98 3.47 9.16
N SER A 28 -7.46 2.60 8.30
CA SER A 28 -6.04 2.40 8.03
C SER A 28 -5.61 3.08 6.73
N MET A 29 -5.59 4.41 6.73
CA MET A 29 -4.93 5.21 5.69
C MET A 29 -4.72 6.63 6.24
N ALA A 30 -3.56 6.89 6.84
CA ALA A 30 -3.16 8.28 7.07
C ALA A 30 -2.78 8.90 5.71
N GLU A 31 -3.57 9.89 5.26
CA GLU A 31 -3.37 10.59 3.98
C GLU A 31 -2.34 11.73 4.07
N ASP A 32 -1.66 11.92 5.21
CA ASP A 32 -0.75 13.04 5.40
C ASP A 32 0.59 12.85 4.66
N GLU A 33 1.19 13.97 4.26
CA GLU A 33 2.41 13.97 3.43
C GLU A 33 3.65 13.45 4.17
N GLU A 34 3.69 13.54 5.50
CA GLU A 34 4.82 13.03 6.29
C GLU A 34 4.81 11.50 6.29
N THR A 35 3.66 10.89 6.52
CA THR A 35 3.50 9.43 6.41
C THR A 35 3.91 8.92 5.01
N TRP A 36 3.49 9.61 3.94
CA TRP A 36 3.88 9.22 2.58
C TRP A 36 5.37 9.34 2.31
N ARG A 37 6.02 10.41 2.83
CA ARG A 37 7.47 10.57 2.71
C ARG A 37 8.20 9.39 3.35
N ASP A 38 7.82 9.02 4.57
CA ASP A 38 8.45 7.91 5.30
C ASP A 38 8.25 6.57 4.57
N VAL A 39 7.07 6.34 3.98
CA VAL A 39 6.82 5.19 3.10
C VAL A 39 7.77 5.20 1.91
N PHE A 40 7.86 6.30 1.16
CA PHE A 40 8.69 6.35 -0.04
C PHE A 40 10.18 6.20 0.26
N GLU A 41 10.69 6.79 1.35
CA GLU A 41 12.07 6.63 1.80
C GLU A 41 12.39 5.16 2.11
N MET A 42 11.47 4.44 2.77
CA MET A 42 11.63 2.99 2.99
C MET A 42 11.66 2.21 1.67
N LEU A 43 10.76 2.53 0.74
CA LEU A 43 10.61 1.82 -0.54
C LEU A 43 11.85 1.95 -1.44
N GLU A 44 12.73 2.94 -1.25
CA GLU A 44 14.01 3.05 -1.98
C GLU A 44 14.92 1.83 -1.77
N SER A 45 14.73 1.10 -0.66
CA SER A 45 15.49 -0.10 -0.32
C SER A 45 14.76 -1.42 -0.60
N VAL A 46 13.56 -1.37 -1.19
CA VAL A 46 12.69 -2.54 -1.43
C VAL A 46 12.62 -2.85 -2.92
N ASP A 47 13.07 -4.04 -3.32
CA ASP A 47 12.99 -4.54 -4.70
C ASP A 47 11.94 -5.64 -4.90
N THR A 48 11.37 -6.19 -3.82
CA THR A 48 10.40 -7.30 -3.86
C THR A 48 9.42 -7.16 -2.69
N CYS A 49 8.12 -7.36 -2.96
CA CYS A 49 7.08 -7.51 -1.97
C CYS A 49 6.83 -8.99 -1.67
N ILE A 50 6.51 -9.34 -0.42
CA ILE A 50 6.03 -10.68 -0.07
C ILE A 50 4.64 -10.52 0.52
N LEU A 51 3.61 -10.99 -0.20
CA LEU A 51 2.22 -10.80 0.18
C LEU A 51 1.53 -12.13 0.44
N GLY A 52 0.76 -12.20 1.53
CA GLY A 52 0.00 -13.40 1.87
C GLY A 52 -1.16 -13.63 0.90
N ARG A 53 -1.56 -14.89 0.71
CA ARG A 53 -2.66 -15.31 -0.18
C ARG A 53 -3.96 -14.52 0.01
N VAL A 54 -4.29 -14.13 1.24
CA VAL A 54 -5.53 -13.41 1.56
C VAL A 54 -5.43 -11.93 1.16
N MET A 55 -4.25 -11.31 1.35
CA MET A 55 -4.02 -9.89 1.05
C MET A 55 -3.82 -9.62 -0.44
N TYR A 56 -3.09 -10.50 -1.14
CA TYR A 56 -2.62 -10.24 -2.51
C TYR A 56 -3.74 -9.85 -3.50
N PRO A 57 -4.89 -10.56 -3.57
CA PRO A 57 -5.91 -10.25 -4.57
C PRO A 57 -6.48 -8.82 -4.45
N GLU A 58 -6.81 -8.39 -3.23
CA GLU A 58 -7.37 -7.06 -2.99
C GLU A 58 -6.33 -5.96 -3.15
N TYR A 59 -5.10 -6.22 -2.69
CA TYR A 59 -3.95 -5.33 -2.90
C TYR A 59 -3.72 -5.06 -4.39
N GLU A 60 -3.60 -6.12 -5.20
CA GLU A 60 -3.35 -6.01 -6.63
C GLU A 60 -4.50 -5.28 -7.34
N GLN A 61 -5.75 -5.67 -7.03
CA GLN A 61 -6.93 -5.06 -7.62
C GLN A 61 -7.02 -3.55 -7.33
N TYR A 62 -6.74 -3.13 -6.08
CA TYR A 62 -6.79 -1.72 -5.70
C TYR A 62 -5.78 -0.88 -6.48
N TRP A 63 -4.50 -1.28 -6.49
CA TRP A 63 -3.46 -0.49 -7.13
C TRP A 63 -3.59 -0.47 -8.66
N LEU A 64 -4.05 -1.56 -9.28
CA LEU A 64 -4.37 -1.57 -10.71
C LEU A 64 -5.57 -0.66 -11.03
N ALA A 65 -6.59 -0.59 -10.16
CA ALA A 65 -7.72 0.32 -10.33
C ALA A 65 -7.29 1.79 -10.28
N VAL A 66 -6.38 2.14 -9.35
CA VAL A 66 -5.78 3.48 -9.26
C VAL A 66 -5.07 3.86 -10.57
N LEU A 67 -4.32 2.93 -11.18
CA LEU A 67 -3.64 3.19 -12.46
C LEU A 67 -4.60 3.27 -13.65
N ALA A 68 -5.66 2.46 -13.66
CA ALA A 68 -6.63 2.40 -14.75
C ALA A 68 -7.48 3.67 -14.83
N ASN A 69 -7.80 4.29 -13.69
CA ASN A 69 -8.63 5.49 -13.65
C ASN A 69 -8.19 6.50 -12.58
N PRO A 70 -7.05 7.19 -12.75
CA PRO A 70 -6.50 8.09 -11.73
C PRO A 70 -7.40 9.30 -11.40
N GLY A 71 -8.27 9.70 -12.33
CA GLY A 71 -9.16 10.85 -12.18
C GLY A 71 -10.58 10.50 -11.70
N GLY A 72 -10.90 9.21 -11.56
CA GLY A 72 -12.13 8.74 -10.95
C GLY A 72 -11.86 8.13 -9.58
N PRO A 73 -12.92 7.84 -8.82
CA PRO A 73 -12.79 7.05 -7.60
C PRO A 73 -12.17 5.68 -7.93
N PRO A 74 -11.13 5.22 -7.21
CA PRO A 74 -10.73 3.83 -7.16
C PRO A 74 -11.89 2.96 -6.64
N LEU A 75 -11.58 1.78 -6.10
CA LEU A 75 -12.52 1.10 -5.20
C LEU A 75 -12.92 1.95 -3.97
N SER A 76 -12.28 3.11 -3.74
CA SER A 76 -12.65 4.11 -2.74
C SER A 76 -13.51 5.24 -3.33
N GLU A 77 -14.34 5.91 -2.52
CA GLU A 77 -15.29 6.95 -2.98
C GLU A 77 -14.62 8.26 -3.46
N LYS A 78 -13.30 8.41 -3.29
CA LYS A 78 -12.55 9.64 -3.60
C LYS A 78 -11.59 9.41 -4.76
N PRO A 79 -11.29 10.42 -5.61
CA PRO A 79 -10.21 10.31 -6.60
C PRO A 79 -8.86 9.96 -5.96
N ALA A 80 -8.04 9.20 -6.67
CA ALA A 80 -6.71 8.84 -6.20
C ALA A 80 -5.81 10.08 -6.02
N THR A 81 -5.08 10.12 -4.91
CA THR A 81 -4.08 11.15 -4.64
C THR A 81 -2.83 10.97 -5.51
N LYS A 82 -1.98 12.02 -5.59
CA LYS A 82 -0.70 11.92 -6.30
C LYS A 82 0.20 10.82 -5.71
N ASN A 83 0.20 10.67 -4.39
CA ASN A 83 1.02 9.69 -3.70
C ASN A 83 0.49 8.27 -3.92
N GLU A 84 -0.83 8.05 -3.91
CA GLU A 84 -1.41 6.76 -4.29
C GLU A 84 -1.07 6.38 -5.73
N ILE A 85 -1.15 7.32 -6.68
CA ILE A 85 -0.74 7.06 -8.06
C ILE A 85 0.74 6.71 -8.14
N ALA A 86 1.60 7.40 -7.39
CA ALA A 86 3.02 7.12 -7.34
C ALA A 86 3.31 5.73 -6.74
N TYR A 87 2.65 5.38 -5.64
CA TYR A 87 2.74 4.07 -5.02
C TYR A 87 2.24 2.97 -5.97
N ALA A 88 1.09 3.16 -6.62
CA ALA A 88 0.53 2.20 -7.56
C ALA A 88 1.49 1.92 -8.72
N ARG A 89 2.16 2.95 -9.24
CA ARG A 89 3.21 2.80 -10.27
C ARG A 89 4.41 2.03 -9.75
N TRP A 90 4.80 2.24 -8.49
CA TRP A 90 5.86 1.48 -7.84
C TRP A 90 5.45 0.02 -7.69
N ALA A 91 4.28 -0.26 -7.11
CA ALA A 91 3.77 -1.61 -6.93
C ALA A 91 3.72 -2.36 -8.27
N ASN A 92 3.15 -1.77 -9.32
CA ASN A 92 3.01 -2.44 -10.62
C ASN A 92 4.33 -2.83 -11.31
N LYS A 93 5.48 -2.24 -10.93
CA LYS A 93 6.81 -2.63 -11.46
C LYS A 93 7.62 -3.50 -10.51
N THR A 94 7.17 -3.65 -9.26
CA THR A 94 7.86 -4.39 -8.21
C THR A 94 7.39 -5.85 -8.23
N PRO A 95 8.30 -6.84 -8.25
CA PRO A 95 7.97 -8.24 -8.01
C PRO A 95 7.18 -8.47 -6.71
N HIS A 96 6.24 -9.42 -6.74
CA HIS A 96 5.44 -9.88 -5.60
C HIS A 96 5.53 -11.39 -5.42
#